data_AF-G1X1L7-F1
#
_entry.id   AF-G1X1L7-F1
#
_cell.length_a   1.000
_cell.length_b   1.000
_cell.length_c   1.000
_cell.angle_alpha   90.00
_cell.angle_beta   90.00
_cell.angle_gamma   90.00
#
_symmetry.space_group_name_H-M   'P 1'
#
loop_
_entity.id
_entity.type
_entity.pdbx_description
1 polymer ?
#
loop_
_entity_poly.entity_id
_entity_poly.type
_entity_poly.pdbx_seq_one_letter_code
_entity_poly.pdbx_strand_id
1 'polypeptide(L)'
;MSSLASLPQELVDMILSTLTLQEINKVRLLSKSHDARFKHLYWSQAFGELRLTLRAAQLQNLFNLLKGACDELKQYLRHMTIRQVESYNEVKDPKVKPLLTGIFKKMDYLETVEFDITFRSSNVIDHWKPVMDAIIAAKRHSIEVIKSPRCGLAMSTFNLRESQLISYENTFKNLRSLEVSTSVQNERPDVTFAFWSWVNVIGSNLEELAVAGFRSQTPTRPKPDAEGRFLPKNFDLPKLKTLELVHVCLTLKDMKTMLRNTDVIEELKIEGCVTETNRPSYFFKLLKYLQKKRATRLQSLDLALSGLHDSIVAYELPNITFSGNWMNPETLALVELNQDRVVYRGAVAYSLQKSLWKELEIHNTTIDFWHSITDGKWVDREATKWKKFSWASGFRVRRNQNCEWGRLFNIHAVYYPWTDPRWLRPHEQTRINIDTADDEFEKSGIVLGEEVDSGDEEEDEDDD
;
A
#
# COMPACT_ATOMS: atom_id res chain seq x y z
N MET A 1 18.72 46.45 -4.53
CA MET A 1 18.32 45.05 -4.74
C MET A 1 17.16 44.76 -3.81
N SER A 2 15.99 44.37 -4.34
CA SER A 2 14.84 43.96 -3.52
C SER A 2 15.21 42.70 -2.73
N SER A 3 15.11 42.78 -1.41
CA SER A 3 15.35 41.63 -0.53
C SER A 3 14.33 40.53 -0.84
N LEU A 4 14.72 39.26 -0.72
CA LEU A 4 13.80 38.12 -0.84
C LEU A 4 12.60 38.25 0.10
N ALA A 5 12.80 38.90 1.27
CA ALA A 5 11.76 39.24 2.22
C ALA A 5 10.72 40.27 1.71
N SER A 6 10.99 40.98 0.61
CA SER A 6 10.11 42.01 0.01
C SER A 6 9.32 41.54 -1.21
N LEU A 7 9.54 40.32 -1.70
CA LEU A 7 8.81 39.75 -2.84
C LEU A 7 7.39 39.31 -2.43
N PRO A 8 6.40 39.27 -3.34
CA PRO A 8 5.11 38.60 -3.13
C PRO A 8 5.26 37.11 -2.79
N GLN A 9 4.29 36.55 -2.04
CA GLN A 9 4.37 35.15 -1.58
C GLN A 9 4.37 34.15 -2.74
N GLU A 10 3.61 34.38 -3.82
CA GLU A 10 3.57 33.42 -4.94
C GLU A 10 4.92 33.30 -5.68
N LEU A 11 5.65 34.42 -5.83
CA LEU A 11 6.98 34.42 -6.44
C LEU A 11 8.02 33.73 -5.55
N VAL A 12 7.85 33.88 -4.24
CA VAL A 12 8.68 33.25 -3.25
C VAL A 12 8.45 31.74 -3.21
N ASP A 13 7.20 31.27 -3.19
CA ASP A 13 6.88 29.85 -3.23
C ASP A 13 7.40 29.18 -4.52
N MET A 14 7.32 29.90 -5.65
CA MET A 14 7.87 29.44 -6.93
C MET A 14 9.40 29.29 -6.90
N ILE A 15 10.13 30.29 -6.39
CA ILE A 15 11.60 30.22 -6.25
C ILE A 15 11.98 29.07 -5.30
N LEU A 16 11.30 28.95 -4.17
CA LEU A 16 11.64 28.00 -3.13
C LEU A 16 11.22 26.56 -3.45
N SER A 17 10.25 26.35 -4.35
CA SER A 17 9.92 25.01 -4.86
C SER A 17 11.10 24.30 -5.54
N THR A 18 12.12 25.06 -5.93
CA THR A 18 13.33 24.54 -6.57
C THR A 18 14.50 24.33 -5.61
N LEU A 19 14.39 24.79 -4.36
CA LEU A 19 15.44 24.67 -3.36
C LEU A 19 15.34 23.37 -2.57
N THR A 20 16.49 22.84 -2.19
CA THR A 20 16.61 21.73 -1.24
C THR A 20 16.30 22.18 0.19
N LEU A 21 15.95 21.25 1.07
CA LEU A 21 15.66 21.54 2.48
C LEU A 21 16.84 22.24 3.20
N GLN A 22 18.07 21.85 2.86
CA GLN A 22 19.27 22.49 3.40
C GLN A 22 19.40 23.95 2.95
N GLU A 23 19.10 24.24 1.68
CA GLU A 23 19.12 25.60 1.15
C GLU A 23 18.02 26.44 1.80
N ILE A 24 16.82 25.89 1.98
CA ILE A 24 15.72 26.55 2.71
C ILE A 24 16.13 26.85 4.15
N ASN A 25 16.79 25.91 4.85
CA ASN A 25 17.27 26.16 6.21
C ASN A 25 18.33 27.27 6.24
N LYS A 26 19.28 27.27 5.29
CA LYS A 26 20.27 28.36 5.16
C LYS A 26 19.58 29.72 4.95
N VAL A 27 18.59 29.79 4.06
CA VAL A 27 17.81 31.02 3.80
C VAL A 27 17.08 31.48 5.05
N ARG A 28 16.45 30.56 5.77
CA ARG A 28 15.73 30.82 7.03
C ARG A 28 16.65 31.44 8.08
N LEU A 29 17.88 30.94 8.21
CA LEU A 29 18.86 31.40 9.19
C LEU A 29 19.56 32.72 8.83
N LEU A 30 19.27 33.33 7.67
CA LEU A 30 19.89 34.60 7.27
C LEU A 30 19.46 35.78 8.16
N SER A 31 18.20 35.83 8.59
CA SER A 31 17.71 36.85 9.53
C SER A 31 16.37 36.46 10.15
N LYS A 32 15.94 37.16 11.21
CA LYS A 32 14.61 36.99 11.83
C LYS A 32 13.44 37.16 10.85
N SER A 33 13.57 38.06 9.87
CA SER A 33 12.53 38.28 8.86
C SER A 33 12.47 37.15 7.82
N HIS A 34 13.60 36.51 7.52
CA HIS A 34 13.62 35.30 6.71
C HIS A 34 13.05 34.13 7.50
N ASP A 35 13.41 33.98 8.77
CA ASP A 35 12.86 32.93 9.62
C ASP A 35 11.33 33.02 9.72
N ALA A 36 10.79 34.17 10.12
CA ALA A 36 9.34 34.38 10.20
C ALA A 36 8.59 34.05 8.89
N ARG A 37 9.26 34.22 7.74
CA ARG A 37 8.69 33.98 6.42
C ARG A 37 8.81 32.55 5.93
N PHE A 38 9.93 31.87 6.22
CA PHE A 38 10.27 30.56 5.66
C PHE A 38 10.15 29.40 6.63
N LYS A 39 9.99 29.69 7.93
CA LYS A 39 9.84 28.70 9.00
C LYS A 39 8.75 27.66 8.69
N HIS A 40 7.56 28.09 8.27
CA HIS A 40 6.45 27.17 7.98
C HIS A 40 6.68 26.31 6.73
N LEU A 41 7.30 26.86 5.69
CA LEU A 41 7.65 26.10 4.49
C LEU A 41 8.71 25.04 4.83
N TYR A 42 9.78 25.46 5.51
CA TYR A 42 10.81 24.54 6.02
C TYR A 42 10.19 23.44 6.87
N TRP A 43 9.31 23.78 7.81
CA TRP A 43 8.66 22.81 8.68
C TRP A 43 7.79 21.80 7.93
N SER A 44 7.02 22.26 6.94
CA SER A 44 6.20 21.37 6.11
C SER A 44 7.02 20.33 5.35
N GLN A 45 8.24 20.67 4.95
CA GLN A 45 9.14 19.77 4.24
C GLN A 45 9.96 18.89 5.18
N ALA A 46 10.50 19.44 6.28
CA ALA A 46 11.31 18.70 7.24
C ALA A 46 10.48 17.70 8.07
N PHE A 47 9.32 18.13 8.57
CA PHE A 47 8.48 17.38 9.51
C PHE A 47 7.26 16.73 8.84
N GLY A 48 7.19 16.75 7.50
CA GLY A 48 6.08 16.17 6.74
C GLY A 48 5.94 14.64 6.91
N GLU A 49 7.06 13.95 7.08
CA GLU A 49 7.17 12.50 7.26
C GLU A 49 8.03 12.18 8.49
N LEU A 50 7.46 11.43 9.43
CA LEU A 50 8.14 10.90 10.59
C LEU A 50 8.43 9.42 10.41
N ARG A 51 9.70 9.03 10.57
CA ARG A 51 10.11 7.62 10.56
C ARG A 51 10.36 7.13 11.97
N LEU A 52 9.66 6.07 12.35
CA LEU A 52 9.62 5.56 13.72
C LEU A 52 9.99 4.09 13.77
N THR A 53 10.82 3.69 14.74
CA THR A 53 10.97 2.29 15.12
C THR A 53 10.27 2.05 16.46
N LEU A 54 9.80 0.83 16.68
CA LEU A 54 9.00 0.51 17.88
C LEU A 54 9.87 0.17 19.09
N ARG A 55 10.91 0.97 19.34
CA ARG A 55 11.78 0.89 20.52
C ARG A 55 11.27 1.81 21.61
N ALA A 56 11.12 1.32 22.83
CA ALA A 56 10.60 2.11 23.95
C ALA A 56 11.37 3.43 24.18
N ALA A 57 12.71 3.41 24.09
CA ALA A 57 13.53 4.62 24.23
C ALA A 57 13.22 5.67 23.15
N GLN A 58 13.15 5.28 21.88
CA GLN A 58 12.81 6.20 20.77
C GLN A 58 11.38 6.74 20.89
N LEU A 59 10.44 5.88 21.27
CA LEU A 59 9.05 6.28 21.50
C LEU A 59 8.94 7.26 22.67
N GLN A 60 9.74 7.08 23.73
CA GLN A 60 9.80 7.99 24.86
C GLN A 60 10.36 9.34 24.44
N ASN A 61 11.45 9.37 23.66
CA ASN A 61 12.02 10.61 23.13
C ASN A 61 10.99 11.34 22.26
N LEU A 62 10.31 10.64 21.35
CA LEU A 62 9.23 11.22 20.55
C LEU A 62 8.13 11.81 21.44
N PHE A 63 7.71 11.06 22.44
CA PHE A 63 6.62 11.46 23.31
C PHE A 63 6.98 12.72 24.11
N ASN A 64 8.20 12.78 24.65
CA ASN A 64 8.73 13.95 25.34
C ASN A 64 8.82 15.13 24.39
N LEU A 65 9.33 14.90 23.18
CA LEU A 65 9.42 15.92 22.15
C LEU A 65 8.04 16.46 21.77
N LEU A 66 7.03 15.62 21.57
CA LEU A 66 5.66 16.07 21.27
C LEU A 66 4.97 16.74 22.46
N LYS A 67 5.42 16.47 23.69
CA LYS A 67 4.95 17.14 24.90
C LYS A 67 5.54 18.55 25.00
N GLY A 68 6.81 18.74 24.64
CA GLY A 68 7.53 20.01 24.70
C GLY A 68 7.52 20.84 23.41
N ALA A 69 7.25 20.24 22.25
CA ALA A 69 7.25 20.92 20.97
C ALA A 69 6.12 21.95 20.89
N CYS A 70 6.44 23.11 20.29
CA CYS A 70 5.48 24.15 19.94
C CYS A 70 4.30 23.53 19.17
N ASP A 71 3.07 23.77 19.61
CA ASP A 71 1.86 23.20 18.99
C ASP A 71 1.80 23.47 17.48
N GLU A 72 2.44 24.55 17.01
CA GLU A 72 2.60 24.90 15.61
C GLU A 72 3.29 23.82 14.77
N LEU A 73 4.18 22.99 15.33
CA LEU A 73 4.89 21.97 14.57
C LEU A 73 4.03 20.72 14.31
N LYS A 74 3.12 20.41 15.23
CA LYS A 74 2.30 19.19 15.19
C LYS A 74 1.41 19.11 13.95
N GLN A 75 1.06 20.26 13.36
CA GLN A 75 0.26 20.34 12.13
C GLN A 75 0.99 19.87 10.86
N TYR A 76 2.32 19.80 10.91
CA TYR A 76 3.13 19.34 9.77
C TYR A 76 3.37 17.82 9.80
N LEU A 77 3.24 17.18 10.97
CA LEU A 77 3.39 15.73 11.15
C LEU A 77 2.16 14.97 10.60
N ARG A 78 2.10 14.86 9.27
CA ARG A 78 0.98 14.25 8.54
C ARG A 78 1.20 12.79 8.15
N HIS A 79 2.46 12.37 8.01
CA HIS A 79 2.81 11.02 7.58
C HIS A 79 3.72 10.35 8.61
N MET A 80 3.40 9.11 8.96
CA MET A 80 4.23 8.27 9.82
C MET A 80 4.58 6.97 9.11
N THR A 81 5.86 6.64 9.09
CA THR A 81 6.38 5.38 8.57
C THR A 81 6.99 4.56 9.70
N ILE A 82 6.41 3.39 9.96
CA ILE A 82 6.89 2.42 10.94
C ILE A 82 7.94 1.53 10.27
N ARG A 83 9.16 1.54 10.80
CA ARG A 83 10.28 0.75 10.30
C ARG A 83 10.45 -0.53 11.09
N GLN A 84 11.07 -1.51 10.44
CA GLN A 84 11.41 -2.78 11.05
C GLN A 84 12.40 -2.61 12.21
N VAL A 85 12.13 -3.29 13.31
CA VAL A 85 13.09 -3.53 14.39
C VAL A 85 13.56 -4.98 14.31
N GLU A 86 14.88 -5.20 14.31
CA GLU A 86 15.46 -6.55 14.22
C GLU A 86 15.30 -7.34 15.54
N SER A 87 15.34 -6.64 16.68
CA SER A 87 15.20 -7.24 18.00
C SER A 87 13.73 -7.47 18.36
N TYR A 88 13.34 -8.73 18.45
CA TYR A 88 11.97 -9.14 18.81
C TYR A 88 11.51 -8.61 20.17
N ASN A 89 12.42 -8.58 21.15
CA ASN A 89 12.08 -8.21 22.52
C ASN A 89 11.75 -6.72 22.64
N GLU A 90 12.32 -5.88 21.79
CA GLU A 90 12.10 -4.43 21.82
C GLU A 90 10.66 -4.07 21.41
N VAL A 91 10.12 -4.71 20.37
CA VAL A 91 8.77 -4.44 19.86
C VAL A 91 7.69 -4.91 20.84
N LYS A 92 8.02 -5.91 21.67
CA LYS A 92 7.14 -6.48 22.69
C LYS A 92 7.24 -5.83 24.05
N ASP A 93 8.10 -4.81 24.20
CA ASP A 93 8.19 -4.07 25.45
C ASP A 93 6.79 -3.53 25.82
N PRO A 94 6.28 -3.83 27.03
CA PRO A 94 4.95 -3.40 27.46
C PRO A 94 4.76 -1.88 27.44
N LYS A 95 5.84 -1.08 27.42
CA LYS A 95 5.82 0.38 27.30
C LYS A 95 5.48 0.86 25.89
N VAL A 96 5.68 0.06 24.84
CA VAL A 96 5.49 0.46 23.43
C VAL A 96 4.08 0.97 23.18
N LYS A 97 3.05 0.19 23.54
CA LYS A 97 1.64 0.55 23.28
C LYS A 97 1.19 1.80 24.07
N PRO A 98 1.46 1.95 25.38
CA PRO A 98 1.18 3.18 26.11
C PRO A 98 1.85 4.42 25.49
N LEU A 99 3.13 4.32 25.10
CA LEU A 99 3.85 5.44 24.48
C LEU A 99 3.27 5.81 23.12
N LEU A 100 3.02 4.83 22.25
CA LEU A 100 2.33 5.04 20.98
C LEU A 100 0.97 5.72 21.18
N THR A 101 0.20 5.28 22.17
CA THR A 101 -1.11 5.89 22.47
C THR A 101 -0.95 7.34 22.87
N GLY A 102 0.07 7.66 23.69
CA GLY A 102 0.42 9.03 24.05
C GLY A 102 0.83 9.88 22.85
N ILE A 103 1.65 9.33 21.95
CA ILE A 103 2.08 9.97 20.69
C ILE A 103 0.86 10.28 19.80
N PHE A 104 0.00 9.30 19.53
CA PHE A 104 -1.17 9.49 18.68
C PHE A 104 -2.20 10.47 19.26
N LYS A 105 -2.27 10.60 20.60
CA LYS A 105 -3.08 11.65 21.25
C LYS A 105 -2.54 13.06 21.03
N LYS A 106 -1.27 13.22 20.66
CA LYS A 106 -0.64 14.52 20.39
C LYS A 106 -0.55 14.86 18.91
N MET A 107 -0.74 13.89 18.02
CA MET A 107 -0.61 14.06 16.58
C MET A 107 -1.96 14.34 15.93
N ASP A 108 -2.45 15.57 16.09
CA ASP A 108 -3.79 15.95 15.64
C ASP A 108 -4.02 16.07 14.12
N TYR A 109 -2.95 15.93 13.34
CA TYR A 109 -2.99 16.09 11.89
C TYR A 109 -2.41 14.88 11.16
N LEU A 110 -2.18 13.77 11.86
CA LEU A 110 -1.67 12.56 11.24
C LEU A 110 -2.74 12.00 10.29
N GLU A 111 -2.41 11.91 9.00
CA GLU A 111 -3.31 11.47 7.93
C GLU A 111 -2.88 10.09 7.41
N THR A 112 -1.58 9.80 7.38
CA THR A 112 -1.02 8.58 6.78
C THR A 112 -0.21 7.76 7.77
N VAL A 113 -0.46 6.45 7.81
CA VAL A 113 0.38 5.46 8.51
C VAL A 113 0.82 4.38 7.54
N GLU A 114 2.13 4.24 7.36
CA GLU A 114 2.76 3.26 6.48
C GLU A 114 3.73 2.36 7.26
N PHE A 115 3.88 1.11 6.84
CA PHE A 115 4.85 0.17 7.40
C PHE A 115 5.91 -0.21 6.37
N ASP A 116 7.13 0.29 6.56
CA ASP A 116 8.30 -0.07 5.75
C ASP A 116 8.99 -1.30 6.34
N ILE A 117 8.32 -2.45 6.20
CA ILE A 117 8.78 -3.76 6.63
C ILE A 117 8.70 -4.70 5.43
N THR A 118 9.86 -4.99 4.85
CA THR A 118 9.99 -5.67 3.55
C THR A 118 10.43 -7.13 3.68
N PHE A 119 11.12 -7.50 4.76
CA PHE A 119 11.58 -8.86 4.99
C PHE A 119 10.50 -9.69 5.70
N ARG A 120 10.37 -10.95 5.28
CA ARG A 120 9.57 -11.95 6.02
C ARG A 120 10.23 -12.24 7.36
N SER A 121 10.00 -11.38 8.33
CA SER A 121 10.21 -11.72 9.73
C SER A 121 9.00 -12.52 10.23
N SER A 122 9.19 -13.40 11.20
CA SER A 122 8.08 -14.16 11.81
C SER A 122 7.13 -13.29 12.65
N ASN A 123 7.41 -11.98 12.76
CA ASN A 123 6.90 -11.11 13.84
C ASN A 123 6.28 -9.80 13.30
N VAL A 124 5.85 -9.80 12.05
CA VAL A 124 5.24 -8.62 11.38
C VAL A 124 4.02 -8.12 12.14
N ILE A 125 3.24 -9.06 12.69
CA ILE A 125 2.07 -8.74 13.51
C ILE A 125 2.43 -7.93 14.77
N ASP A 126 3.61 -8.16 15.34
CA ASP A 126 4.06 -7.44 16.51
C ASP A 126 4.35 -5.97 16.21
N HIS A 127 4.54 -5.60 14.93
CA HIS A 127 4.62 -4.20 14.52
C HIS A 127 3.24 -3.62 14.21
N TRP A 128 2.43 -4.35 13.46
CA TRP A 128 1.10 -3.90 13.04
C TRP A 128 0.15 -3.69 14.23
N LYS A 129 0.03 -4.70 15.10
CA LYS A 129 -1.01 -4.71 16.13
C LYS A 129 -0.87 -3.59 17.17
N PRO A 130 0.32 -3.33 17.76
CA PRO A 130 0.45 -2.26 18.76
C PRO A 130 0.14 -0.87 18.19
N VAL A 131 0.50 -0.62 16.94
CA VAL A 131 0.22 0.65 16.25
C VAL A 131 -1.28 0.82 16.04
N MET A 132 -1.96 -0.16 15.45
CA MET A 132 -3.41 -0.09 15.21
C MET A 132 -4.19 0.01 16.54
N ASP A 133 -3.82 -0.79 17.53
CA ASP A 133 -4.42 -0.74 18.87
C ASP A 133 -4.23 0.65 19.52
N ALA A 134 -3.06 1.29 19.34
CA ALA A 134 -2.76 2.61 19.90
C ALA A 134 -3.51 3.75 19.19
N ILE A 135 -3.66 3.69 17.86
CA ILE A 135 -4.48 4.62 17.07
C ILE A 135 -5.93 4.58 17.56
N ILE A 136 -6.48 3.37 17.74
CA ILE A 136 -7.83 3.15 18.26
C ILE A 136 -7.96 3.68 19.70
N ALA A 137 -7.00 3.36 20.57
CA ALA A 137 -7.00 3.83 21.96
C ALA A 137 -6.89 5.37 22.05
N ALA A 138 -6.20 6.01 21.11
CA ALA A 138 -6.10 7.45 20.98
C ALA A 138 -7.33 8.09 20.31
N LYS A 139 -8.26 7.30 19.76
CA LYS A 139 -9.43 7.77 18.98
C LYS A 139 -9.03 8.70 17.83
N ARG A 140 -7.97 8.32 17.12
CA ARG A 140 -7.36 9.12 16.06
C ARG A 140 -8.19 9.03 14.77
N HIS A 141 -9.13 9.95 14.60
CA HIS A 141 -10.06 9.97 13.46
C HIS A 141 -9.50 10.59 12.17
N SER A 142 -8.35 11.26 12.21
CA SER A 142 -7.79 11.94 11.04
C SER A 142 -7.09 11.01 10.04
N ILE A 143 -6.93 9.71 10.37
CA ILE A 143 -6.26 8.77 9.47
C ILE A 143 -7.09 8.59 8.20
N GLU A 144 -6.49 8.94 7.06
CA GLU A 144 -7.06 8.78 5.72
C GLU A 144 -6.37 7.67 4.92
N VAL A 145 -5.11 7.34 5.23
CA VAL A 145 -4.31 6.36 4.47
C VAL A 145 -3.63 5.36 5.41
N ILE A 146 -3.77 4.07 5.11
CA ILE A 146 -3.08 2.99 5.81
C ILE A 146 -2.42 2.05 4.80
N LYS A 147 -1.11 1.85 4.96
CA LYS A 147 -0.33 0.90 4.15
C LYS A 147 0.34 -0.14 5.04
N SER A 148 -0.15 -1.37 4.98
CA SER A 148 0.34 -2.47 5.82
C SER A 148 1.77 -2.92 5.47
N PRO A 149 2.42 -3.71 6.34
CA PRO A 149 3.70 -4.32 6.05
C PRO A 149 3.71 -5.15 4.76
N ARG A 150 4.64 -4.84 3.85
CA ARG A 150 4.73 -5.49 2.53
C ARG A 150 5.08 -6.98 2.60
N CYS A 151 5.62 -7.48 3.69
CA CYS A 151 5.91 -8.90 3.87
C CYS A 151 4.65 -9.77 4.12
N GLY A 152 3.48 -9.15 4.34
CA GLY A 152 2.20 -9.81 4.50
C GLY A 152 1.80 -10.09 5.95
N LEU A 153 0.54 -9.81 6.27
CA LEU A 153 -0.11 -10.14 7.55
C LEU A 153 -0.91 -11.44 7.41
N ALA A 154 -0.83 -12.35 8.38
CA ALA A 154 -1.71 -13.53 8.36
C ALA A 154 -3.17 -13.07 8.42
N MET A 155 -4.03 -13.54 7.51
CA MET A 155 -5.44 -13.12 7.49
C MET A 155 -6.17 -13.44 8.81
N SER A 156 -5.72 -14.43 9.57
CA SER A 156 -6.24 -14.76 10.91
C SER A 156 -6.07 -13.63 11.92
N THR A 157 -5.16 -12.69 11.68
CA THR A 157 -5.01 -11.43 12.43
C THR A 157 -6.30 -10.62 12.49
N PHE A 158 -7.13 -10.71 11.44
CA PHE A 158 -8.35 -9.95 11.30
C PHE A 158 -9.59 -10.70 11.84
N ASN A 159 -9.39 -11.84 12.51
CA ASN A 159 -10.43 -12.50 13.27
C ASN A 159 -10.68 -11.75 14.59
N LEU A 160 -11.38 -10.62 14.46
CA LEU A 160 -11.66 -9.67 15.52
C LEU A 160 -13.03 -9.93 16.14
N ARG A 161 -13.17 -9.66 17.44
CA ARG A 161 -14.47 -9.65 18.12
C ARG A 161 -15.30 -8.45 17.65
N GLU A 162 -16.62 -8.54 17.78
CA GLU A 162 -17.55 -7.47 17.38
C GLU A 162 -17.21 -6.11 18.02
N SER A 163 -16.89 -6.08 19.32
CA SER A 163 -16.46 -4.84 20.00
C SER A 163 -15.19 -4.22 19.42
N GLN A 164 -14.27 -5.06 18.91
CA GLN A 164 -13.08 -4.58 18.22
C GLN A 164 -13.44 -4.02 16.85
N LEU A 165 -14.29 -4.71 16.07
CA LEU A 165 -14.76 -4.21 14.77
C LEU A 165 -15.43 -2.84 14.89
N ILE A 166 -16.30 -2.65 15.89
CA ILE A 166 -16.92 -1.34 16.18
C ILE A 166 -15.86 -0.27 16.48
N SER A 167 -14.77 -0.64 17.16
CA SER A 167 -13.69 0.30 17.45
C SER A 167 -12.91 0.69 16.19
N TYR A 168 -12.69 -0.26 15.28
CA TYR A 168 -12.11 0.01 13.96
C TYR A 168 -13.01 0.92 13.13
N GLU A 169 -14.31 0.60 13.03
CA GLU A 169 -15.30 1.39 12.30
C GLU A 169 -15.30 2.86 12.73
N ASN A 170 -15.41 3.09 14.04
CA ASN A 170 -15.47 4.43 14.60
C ASN A 170 -14.17 5.20 14.40
N THR A 171 -13.03 4.53 14.51
CA THR A 171 -11.71 5.18 14.40
C THR A 171 -11.41 5.54 12.95
N PHE A 172 -11.61 4.60 12.02
CA PHE A 172 -11.20 4.73 10.62
C PHE A 172 -12.32 5.20 9.68
N LYS A 173 -13.32 5.92 10.21
CA LYS A 173 -14.42 6.47 9.42
C LYS A 173 -13.99 7.39 8.27
N ASN A 174 -12.80 8.00 8.35
CA ASN A 174 -12.27 8.90 7.33
C ASN A 174 -11.25 8.23 6.39
N LEU A 175 -11.06 6.91 6.52
CA LEU A 175 -10.13 6.16 5.71
C LEU A 175 -10.55 6.17 4.23
N ARG A 176 -9.66 6.63 3.36
CA ARG A 176 -9.85 6.72 1.91
C ARG A 176 -9.00 5.72 1.15
N SER A 177 -7.78 5.44 1.62
CA SER A 177 -6.86 4.54 0.95
C SER A 177 -6.37 3.45 1.90
N LEU A 178 -6.52 2.20 1.45
CA LEU A 178 -6.11 1.02 2.20
C LEU A 178 -5.29 0.09 1.31
N GLU A 179 -4.02 -0.08 1.67
CA GLU A 179 -3.12 -1.07 1.06
C GLU A 179 -2.81 -2.17 2.09
N VAL A 180 -3.27 -3.40 1.81
CA VAL A 180 -3.07 -4.54 2.70
C VAL A 180 -2.42 -5.71 1.99
N SER A 181 -1.29 -6.12 2.54
CA SER A 181 -0.55 -7.30 2.18
C SER A 181 -0.90 -8.42 3.16
N THR A 182 -1.24 -9.60 2.65
CA THR A 182 -1.66 -10.76 3.44
C THR A 182 -0.76 -11.96 3.18
N SER A 183 -0.36 -12.69 4.22
CA SER A 183 0.37 -13.94 4.07
C SER A 183 -0.59 -15.12 4.00
N VAL A 184 -0.76 -15.66 2.79
CA VAL A 184 -1.69 -16.74 2.45
C VAL A 184 -0.98 -18.09 2.66
N GLN A 185 -0.86 -18.51 3.91
CA GLN A 185 -0.44 -19.87 4.26
C GLN A 185 -1.69 -20.65 4.69
N ASN A 186 -2.24 -21.47 3.79
CA ASN A 186 -3.32 -22.41 4.08
C ASN A 186 -4.62 -21.81 4.65
N GLU A 187 -5.28 -20.92 3.90
CA GLU A 187 -6.47 -20.26 4.40
C GLU A 187 -7.71 -21.15 4.39
N ARG A 188 -8.35 -21.21 5.56
CA ARG A 188 -9.69 -21.75 5.73
C ARG A 188 -10.71 -20.66 5.34
N PRO A 189 -11.91 -21.03 4.85
CA PRO A 189 -12.90 -20.07 4.36
C PRO A 189 -13.30 -19.02 5.41
N ASP A 190 -13.34 -19.40 6.68
CA ASP A 190 -13.64 -18.56 7.83
C ASP A 190 -12.62 -17.43 8.05
N VAL A 191 -11.35 -17.70 7.78
CA VAL A 191 -10.27 -16.71 7.93
C VAL A 191 -10.35 -15.65 6.82
N THR A 192 -10.56 -16.09 5.58
CA THR A 192 -10.77 -15.19 4.45
C THR A 192 -12.02 -14.34 4.66
N PHE A 193 -13.11 -14.93 5.18
CA PHE A 193 -14.33 -14.20 5.52
C PHE A 193 -14.10 -13.14 6.60
N ALA A 194 -13.33 -13.45 7.65
CA ALA A 194 -13.02 -12.50 8.72
C ALA A 194 -12.23 -11.29 8.19
N PHE A 195 -11.24 -11.52 7.32
CA PHE A 195 -10.49 -10.45 6.66
C PHE A 195 -11.41 -9.52 5.85
N TRP A 196 -12.25 -10.08 4.99
CA TRP A 196 -13.17 -9.27 4.18
C TRP A 196 -14.27 -8.60 5.00
N SER A 197 -14.66 -9.20 6.13
CA SER A 197 -15.56 -8.55 7.10
C SER A 197 -14.91 -7.31 7.71
N TRP A 198 -13.64 -7.41 8.08
CA TRP A 198 -12.88 -6.26 8.57
C TRP A 198 -12.74 -5.16 7.50
N VAL A 199 -12.39 -5.51 6.25
CA VAL A 199 -12.34 -4.55 5.14
C VAL A 199 -13.69 -3.85 4.94
N ASN A 200 -14.80 -4.60 5.01
CA ASN A 200 -16.14 -4.03 4.87
C ASN A 200 -16.45 -2.99 5.95
N VAL A 201 -16.06 -3.27 7.20
CA VAL A 201 -16.33 -2.41 8.35
C VAL A 201 -15.60 -1.07 8.25
N ILE A 202 -14.33 -1.07 7.85
CA ILE A 202 -13.56 0.17 7.67
C ILE A 202 -13.75 0.80 6.28
N GLY A 203 -14.51 0.14 5.41
CA GLY A 203 -14.54 0.39 3.97
C GLY A 203 -15.55 1.42 3.49
N SER A 204 -16.39 1.97 4.38
CA SER A 204 -17.52 2.82 4.00
C SER A 204 -17.13 4.08 3.21
N ASN A 205 -15.92 4.60 3.42
CA ASN A 205 -15.39 5.76 2.73
C ASN A 205 -14.15 5.47 1.86
N LEU A 206 -13.80 4.20 1.66
CA LEU A 206 -12.64 3.83 0.84
C LEU A 206 -12.85 4.22 -0.63
N GLU A 207 -11.90 4.97 -1.14
CA GLU A 207 -11.76 5.32 -2.55
C GLU A 207 -10.71 4.43 -3.23
N GLU A 208 -9.71 3.96 -2.50
CA GLU A 208 -8.63 3.11 -3.01
C GLU A 208 -8.49 1.85 -2.12
N LEU A 209 -8.55 0.68 -2.74
CA LEU A 209 -8.29 -0.59 -2.08
C LEU A 209 -7.26 -1.40 -2.88
N ALA A 210 -6.13 -1.65 -2.26
CA ALA A 210 -5.10 -2.56 -2.76
C ALA A 210 -4.94 -3.76 -1.82
N VAL A 211 -5.15 -4.97 -2.33
CA VAL A 211 -4.95 -6.21 -1.56
C VAL A 211 -3.98 -7.14 -2.28
N ALA A 212 -2.89 -7.48 -1.61
CA ALA A 212 -1.87 -8.39 -2.10
C ALA A 212 -1.80 -9.66 -1.25
N GLY A 213 -1.69 -10.83 -1.89
CA GLY A 213 -1.57 -12.13 -1.23
C GLY A 213 -0.21 -12.79 -1.45
N PHE A 214 0.50 -13.13 -0.36
CA PHE A 214 1.74 -13.90 -0.38
C PHE A 214 1.44 -15.38 -0.22
N ARG A 215 1.41 -16.13 -1.33
CA ARG A 215 1.16 -17.57 -1.28
C ARG A 215 2.43 -18.35 -0.94
N SER A 216 2.32 -19.29 0.00
CA SER A 216 3.30 -20.35 0.15
C SER A 216 3.24 -21.31 -1.04
N GLN A 217 4.30 -22.09 -1.25
CA GLN A 217 4.50 -22.94 -2.44
C GLN A 217 3.49 -24.10 -2.59
N THR A 218 2.56 -24.26 -1.65
CA THR A 218 1.51 -25.29 -1.64
C THR A 218 0.15 -24.65 -1.94
N PRO A 219 -0.45 -24.91 -3.12
CA PRO A 219 -1.72 -24.31 -3.50
C PRO A 219 -2.89 -25.04 -2.82
N THR A 220 -3.10 -24.83 -1.52
CA THR A 220 -4.43 -25.07 -0.96
C THR A 220 -5.33 -23.96 -1.47
N ARG A 221 -6.18 -24.28 -2.45
CA ARG A 221 -7.23 -23.35 -2.92
C ARG A 221 -8.28 -23.25 -1.80
N PRO A 222 -8.48 -22.08 -1.17
CA PRO A 222 -9.54 -21.95 -0.19
C PRO A 222 -10.88 -22.27 -0.87
N LYS A 223 -11.76 -22.97 -0.15
CA LYS A 223 -13.11 -23.26 -0.64
C LYS A 223 -14.00 -22.06 -0.28
N PRO A 224 -14.87 -21.58 -1.17
CA PRO A 224 -15.85 -20.58 -0.77
C PRO A 224 -16.86 -21.18 0.22
N ASP A 225 -17.68 -20.33 0.82
CA ASP A 225 -18.81 -20.75 1.65
C ASP A 225 -19.87 -21.55 0.86
N ALA A 226 -20.94 -21.99 1.53
CA ALA A 226 -22.03 -22.74 0.90
C ALA A 226 -22.76 -21.97 -0.22
N GLU A 227 -22.64 -20.64 -0.28
CA GLU A 227 -23.20 -19.79 -1.32
C GLU A 227 -22.21 -19.43 -2.43
N GLY A 228 -21.00 -19.99 -2.38
CA GLY A 228 -19.94 -19.70 -3.33
C GLY A 228 -19.35 -18.29 -3.15
N ARG A 229 -19.24 -17.77 -1.92
CA ARG A 229 -18.64 -16.46 -1.61
C ARG A 229 -17.46 -16.57 -0.65
N PHE A 230 -16.55 -15.61 -0.76
CA PHE A 230 -15.58 -15.27 0.29
C PHE A 230 -15.94 -13.97 1.02
N LEU A 231 -16.76 -13.12 0.38
CA LEU A 231 -17.19 -11.84 0.95
C LEU A 231 -18.43 -12.00 1.83
N PRO A 232 -18.60 -11.15 2.85
CA PRO A 232 -19.86 -10.95 3.56
C PRO A 232 -21.03 -10.67 2.61
N LYS A 233 -22.24 -11.08 3.00
CA LYS A 233 -23.45 -10.83 2.21
C LYS A 233 -23.74 -9.34 1.98
N ASN A 234 -23.41 -8.53 2.99
CA ASN A 234 -23.55 -7.08 3.02
C ASN A 234 -22.24 -6.35 2.67
N PHE A 235 -21.32 -7.00 1.97
CA PHE A 235 -20.09 -6.34 1.53
C PHE A 235 -20.41 -5.22 0.55
N ASP A 236 -19.96 -4.01 0.85
CA ASP A 236 -20.16 -2.83 0.02
C ASP A 236 -19.04 -1.79 0.23
N LEU A 237 -18.54 -1.24 -0.87
CA LEU A 237 -17.52 -0.19 -0.89
C LEU A 237 -18.02 0.93 -1.82
N PRO A 238 -18.90 1.81 -1.33
CA PRO A 238 -19.70 2.69 -2.19
C PRO A 238 -18.90 3.78 -2.92
N LYS A 239 -17.72 4.14 -2.38
CA LYS A 239 -16.87 5.21 -2.92
C LYS A 239 -15.64 4.70 -3.68
N LEU A 240 -15.52 3.39 -3.87
CA LEU A 240 -14.34 2.78 -4.44
C LEU A 240 -14.14 3.23 -5.89
N LYS A 241 -13.02 3.90 -6.14
CA LYS A 241 -12.56 4.36 -7.46
C LYS A 241 -11.46 3.46 -8.01
N THR A 242 -10.53 3.03 -7.14
CA THR A 242 -9.38 2.23 -7.53
C THR A 242 -9.39 0.89 -6.79
N LEU A 243 -9.33 -0.21 -7.55
CA LEU A 243 -9.23 -1.56 -7.01
C LEU A 243 -8.00 -2.28 -7.57
N GLU A 244 -7.08 -2.65 -6.68
CA GLU A 244 -5.92 -3.48 -7.01
C GLU A 244 -5.97 -4.80 -6.24
N LEU A 245 -5.91 -5.92 -6.97
CA LEU A 245 -5.93 -7.26 -6.41
C LEU A 245 -4.78 -8.08 -6.97
N VAL A 246 -3.86 -8.49 -6.09
CA VAL A 246 -2.69 -9.28 -6.47
C VAL A 246 -2.67 -10.61 -5.71
N HIS A 247 -2.73 -11.73 -6.42
CA HIS A 247 -2.73 -13.09 -5.87
C HIS A 247 -3.84 -13.44 -4.87
N VAL A 248 -4.90 -12.65 -4.86
CA VAL A 248 -6.08 -12.86 -4.02
C VAL A 248 -6.95 -14.00 -4.57
N CYS A 249 -7.76 -14.62 -3.72
CA CYS A 249 -8.77 -15.61 -4.12
C CYS A 249 -10.17 -15.00 -4.01
N LEU A 250 -10.87 -14.84 -5.13
CA LEU A 250 -12.25 -14.36 -5.17
C LEU A 250 -13.05 -15.14 -6.21
N THR A 251 -14.34 -15.36 -5.92
CA THR A 251 -15.28 -15.90 -6.91
C THR A 251 -15.77 -14.81 -7.86
N LEU A 252 -16.42 -15.18 -8.96
CA LEU A 252 -16.99 -14.19 -9.87
C LEU A 252 -18.11 -13.40 -9.18
N LYS A 253 -18.81 -14.04 -8.24
CA LYS A 253 -19.86 -13.42 -7.44
C LYS A 253 -19.28 -12.38 -6.47
N ASP A 254 -18.12 -12.66 -5.89
CA ASP A 254 -17.39 -11.72 -5.04
C ASP A 254 -16.92 -10.51 -5.85
N MET A 255 -16.28 -10.71 -7.01
CA MET A 255 -15.83 -9.61 -7.87
C MET A 255 -16.97 -8.68 -8.29
N LYS A 256 -18.12 -9.25 -8.68
CA LYS A 256 -19.33 -8.46 -9.01
C LYS A 256 -19.89 -7.71 -7.80
N THR A 257 -19.63 -8.20 -6.59
CA THR A 257 -20.05 -7.55 -5.36
C THR A 257 -19.13 -6.37 -5.06
N MET A 258 -17.80 -6.55 -5.15
CA MET A 258 -16.84 -5.45 -4.98
C MET A 258 -17.02 -4.35 -6.03
N LEU A 259 -17.27 -4.74 -7.28
CA LEU A 259 -17.46 -3.83 -8.40
C LEU A 259 -18.94 -3.49 -8.65
N ARG A 260 -19.80 -3.55 -7.63
CA ARG A 260 -21.24 -3.29 -7.81
C ARG A 260 -21.52 -1.87 -8.31
N ASN A 261 -20.74 -0.91 -7.82
CA ASN A 261 -20.82 0.50 -8.17
C ASN A 261 -19.85 0.81 -9.32
N THR A 262 -20.04 0.14 -10.46
CA THR A 262 -19.13 0.24 -11.61
C THR A 262 -19.00 1.66 -12.18
N ASP A 263 -19.97 2.52 -11.92
CA ASP A 263 -20.05 3.89 -12.42
C ASP A 263 -19.06 4.84 -11.74
N VAL A 264 -18.54 4.49 -10.56
CA VAL A 264 -17.50 5.27 -9.85
C VAL A 264 -16.09 4.70 -10.03
N ILE A 265 -15.94 3.47 -10.52
CA ILE A 265 -14.63 2.83 -10.70
C ILE A 265 -13.88 3.51 -11.84
N GLU A 266 -12.67 3.97 -11.54
CA GLU A 266 -11.74 4.66 -12.43
C GLU A 266 -10.58 3.74 -12.81
N GLU A 267 -10.12 2.89 -11.90
CA GLU A 267 -8.96 2.01 -12.11
C GLU A 267 -9.20 0.59 -11.58
N LEU A 268 -8.84 -0.41 -12.38
CA LEU A 268 -8.91 -1.82 -12.00
C LEU A 268 -7.63 -2.55 -12.37
N LYS A 269 -6.94 -3.10 -11.36
CA LYS A 269 -5.75 -3.92 -11.53
C LYS A 269 -5.95 -5.30 -10.92
N ILE A 270 -5.77 -6.35 -11.72
CA ILE A 270 -5.89 -7.75 -11.27
C ILE A 270 -4.68 -8.53 -11.77
N GLU A 271 -3.88 -9.02 -10.85
CA GLU A 271 -2.68 -9.81 -11.15
C GLU A 271 -2.72 -11.14 -10.42
N GLY A 272 -2.54 -12.23 -11.18
CA GLY A 272 -2.24 -13.54 -10.60
C GLY A 272 -3.26 -14.06 -9.57
N CYS A 273 -4.47 -13.51 -9.57
CA CYS A 273 -5.56 -13.94 -8.70
C CYS A 273 -5.97 -15.37 -9.04
N VAL A 274 -6.33 -16.14 -8.02
CA VAL A 274 -6.83 -17.51 -8.20
C VAL A 274 -8.34 -17.46 -8.31
N THR A 275 -8.84 -18.03 -9.39
CA THR A 275 -10.25 -18.04 -9.75
C THR A 275 -10.80 -19.46 -9.72
N GLU A 276 -12.09 -19.60 -10.01
CA GLU A 276 -12.73 -20.88 -10.30
C GLU A 276 -11.99 -21.66 -11.41
N THR A 277 -12.23 -22.98 -11.47
CA THR A 277 -11.53 -23.94 -12.36
C THR A 277 -11.58 -23.54 -13.84
N ASN A 278 -12.63 -22.82 -14.27
CA ASN A 278 -12.75 -22.29 -15.63
C ASN A 278 -12.33 -20.80 -15.69
N ARG A 279 -11.02 -20.58 -15.56
CA ARG A 279 -10.38 -19.25 -15.56
C ARG A 279 -10.69 -18.41 -16.83
N PRO A 280 -10.68 -18.96 -18.07
CA PRO A 280 -11.07 -18.19 -19.25
C PRO A 280 -12.51 -17.68 -19.16
N SER A 281 -13.45 -18.50 -18.68
CA SER A 281 -14.86 -18.08 -18.54
C SER A 281 -15.03 -17.02 -17.46
N TYR A 282 -14.28 -17.12 -16.36
CA TYR A 282 -14.29 -16.14 -15.28
C TYR A 282 -13.98 -14.73 -15.77
N PHE A 283 -12.81 -14.54 -16.41
CA PHE A 283 -12.37 -13.21 -16.84
C PHE A 283 -13.21 -12.66 -17.98
N PHE A 284 -13.65 -13.51 -18.91
CA PHE A 284 -14.61 -13.10 -19.94
C PHE A 284 -15.92 -12.59 -19.34
N LYS A 285 -16.48 -13.31 -18.35
CA LYS A 285 -17.72 -12.89 -17.68
C LYS A 285 -17.54 -11.62 -16.84
N LEU A 286 -16.36 -11.39 -16.28
CA LEU A 286 -16.02 -10.15 -15.57
C LEU A 286 -15.96 -8.96 -16.54
N LEU A 287 -15.25 -9.10 -17.65
CA LEU A 287 -15.18 -8.08 -18.70
C LEU A 287 -16.56 -7.76 -19.29
N LYS A 288 -17.35 -8.79 -19.60
CA LYS A 288 -18.77 -8.63 -20.00
C LYS A 288 -19.61 -7.93 -18.93
N TYR A 289 -19.33 -8.17 -17.65
CA TYR A 289 -20.04 -7.51 -16.56
C TYR A 289 -19.73 -6.00 -16.55
N LEU A 290 -18.45 -5.61 -16.65
CA LEU A 290 -18.02 -4.21 -16.73
C LEU A 290 -18.63 -3.49 -17.95
N GLN A 291 -18.66 -4.17 -19.11
CA GLN A 291 -19.31 -3.64 -20.31
C GLN A 291 -20.83 -3.45 -20.09
N LYS A 292 -21.54 -4.50 -19.63
CA LYS A 292 -23.00 -4.46 -19.41
C LYS A 292 -23.44 -3.44 -18.38
N LYS A 293 -22.63 -3.25 -17.33
CA LYS A 293 -22.90 -2.28 -16.27
C LYS A 293 -22.45 -0.87 -16.62
N ARG A 294 -21.83 -0.67 -17.79
CA ARG A 294 -21.33 0.63 -18.27
C ARG A 294 -20.43 1.27 -17.23
N ALA A 295 -19.26 0.69 -17.00
CA ALA A 295 -18.21 1.31 -16.17
C ALA A 295 -17.71 2.62 -16.82
N THR A 296 -18.52 3.68 -16.72
CA THR A 296 -18.40 4.90 -17.54
C THR A 296 -17.17 5.75 -17.19
N ARG A 297 -16.64 5.59 -15.97
CA ARG A 297 -15.47 6.30 -15.48
C ARG A 297 -14.19 5.49 -15.57
N LEU A 298 -14.24 4.23 -16.01
CA LEU A 298 -13.06 3.37 -16.08
C LEU A 298 -12.07 3.93 -17.10
N GLN A 299 -10.93 4.38 -16.58
CA GLN A 299 -9.85 5.02 -17.31
C GLN A 299 -8.62 4.11 -17.46
N SER A 300 -8.46 3.16 -16.55
CA SER A 300 -7.32 2.24 -16.52
C SER A 300 -7.77 0.83 -16.19
N LEU A 301 -7.29 -0.14 -16.97
CA LEU A 301 -7.45 -1.56 -16.70
C LEU A 301 -6.12 -2.25 -16.92
N ASP A 302 -5.67 -2.99 -15.92
CA ASP A 302 -4.51 -3.85 -15.99
C ASP A 302 -4.88 -5.26 -15.52
N LEU A 303 -4.94 -6.20 -16.45
CA LEU A 303 -5.20 -7.60 -16.20
C LEU A 303 -3.95 -8.41 -16.54
N ALA A 304 -3.13 -8.70 -15.53
CA ALA A 304 -2.01 -9.63 -15.66
C ALA A 304 -2.52 -11.07 -15.48
N LEU A 305 -3.13 -11.59 -16.55
CA LEU A 305 -3.73 -12.93 -16.58
C LEU A 305 -2.73 -14.01 -16.95
N SER A 306 -1.70 -13.63 -17.73
CA SER A 306 -0.59 -14.51 -18.10
C SER A 306 0.22 -14.84 -16.86
N GLY A 307 0.63 -16.10 -16.74
CA GLY A 307 1.32 -16.52 -15.53
C GLY A 307 1.45 -18.02 -15.37
N LEU A 308 2.40 -18.42 -14.53
CA LEU A 308 2.68 -19.80 -14.10
C LEU A 308 1.61 -20.36 -13.15
N HIS A 309 0.40 -19.82 -13.21
CA HIS A 309 -0.74 -20.28 -12.46
C HIS A 309 -1.39 -21.43 -13.23
N ASP A 310 -1.36 -22.59 -12.59
CA ASP A 310 -2.00 -23.86 -12.95
C ASP A 310 -1.15 -24.85 -13.76
N SER A 311 -1.37 -26.12 -13.44
CA SER A 311 -0.97 -27.32 -14.20
C SER A 311 -1.61 -27.39 -15.60
N ILE A 312 -2.34 -26.34 -16.01
CA ILE A 312 -3.10 -26.30 -17.25
C ILE A 312 -2.18 -25.79 -18.35
N VAL A 313 -1.67 -26.73 -19.15
CA VAL A 313 -0.76 -26.48 -20.27
C VAL A 313 -1.49 -26.31 -21.61
N ALA A 314 -2.82 -26.35 -21.61
CA ALA A 314 -3.65 -26.33 -22.82
C ALA A 314 -3.87 -24.92 -23.39
N TYR A 315 -3.71 -23.87 -22.58
CA TYR A 315 -3.90 -22.48 -23.01
C TYR A 315 -3.05 -21.49 -22.19
N GLU A 316 -2.89 -20.28 -22.73
CA GLU A 316 -2.30 -19.10 -22.11
C GLU A 316 -3.26 -17.90 -22.25
N LEU A 317 -3.65 -17.27 -21.15
CA LEU A 317 -4.44 -16.05 -21.22
C LEU A 317 -3.51 -14.83 -21.38
N PRO A 318 -3.87 -13.84 -22.20
CA PRO A 318 -3.04 -12.66 -22.41
C PRO A 318 -3.10 -11.73 -21.21
N ASN A 319 -2.05 -10.96 -21.01
CA ASN A 319 -2.14 -9.70 -20.29
C ASN A 319 -2.95 -8.72 -21.13
N ILE A 320 -3.85 -7.98 -20.49
CA ILE A 320 -4.67 -6.96 -21.13
C ILE A 320 -4.46 -5.67 -20.37
N THR A 321 -3.92 -4.67 -21.04
CA THR A 321 -3.77 -3.32 -20.48
C THR A 321 -4.46 -2.30 -21.38
N PHE A 322 -5.16 -1.34 -20.80
CA PHE A 322 -5.55 -0.14 -21.54
C PHE A 322 -5.51 1.08 -20.63
N SER A 323 -5.26 2.23 -21.25
CA SER A 323 -5.41 3.56 -20.65
C SER A 323 -6.22 4.42 -21.61
N GLY A 324 -7.26 5.07 -21.13
CA GLY A 324 -8.19 5.86 -21.95
C GLY A 324 -9.64 5.64 -21.55
N ASN A 325 -10.60 6.06 -22.36
CA ASN A 325 -12.01 5.95 -22.01
C ASN A 325 -12.57 4.56 -22.37
N TRP A 326 -12.98 3.76 -21.38
CA TRP A 326 -13.60 2.44 -21.58
C TRP A 326 -14.81 2.45 -22.52
N MET A 327 -15.61 3.52 -22.49
CA MET A 327 -16.82 3.65 -23.30
C MET A 327 -16.52 4.05 -24.75
N ASN A 328 -15.30 4.50 -25.06
CA ASN A 328 -14.91 4.85 -26.42
C ASN A 328 -14.48 3.58 -27.18
N PRO A 329 -15.21 3.14 -28.23
CA PRO A 329 -14.86 1.97 -29.02
C PRO A 329 -13.52 2.10 -29.76
N GLU A 330 -12.97 3.30 -29.87
CA GLU A 330 -11.64 3.57 -30.46
C GLU A 330 -10.50 3.38 -29.47
N THR A 331 -10.79 3.31 -28.16
CA THR A 331 -9.76 3.00 -27.15
C THR A 331 -9.24 1.60 -27.41
N LEU A 332 -7.95 1.50 -27.74
CA LEU A 332 -7.25 0.26 -27.97
C LEU A 332 -6.65 -0.25 -26.66
N ALA A 333 -6.85 -1.53 -26.38
CA ALA A 333 -6.12 -2.25 -25.36
C ALA A 333 -4.93 -2.96 -25.98
N LEU A 334 -3.82 -2.96 -25.25
CA LEU A 334 -2.65 -3.76 -25.51
C LEU A 334 -2.89 -5.17 -24.95
N VAL A 335 -2.80 -6.16 -25.84
CA VAL A 335 -3.05 -7.58 -25.55
C VAL A 335 -1.77 -8.35 -25.79
N GLU A 336 -1.21 -8.94 -24.75
CA GLU A 336 0.15 -9.46 -24.78
C GLU A 336 0.26 -10.87 -24.19
N LEU A 337 1.04 -11.72 -24.84
CA LEU A 337 1.36 -13.08 -24.38
C LEU A 337 2.88 -13.21 -24.25
N ASN A 338 3.34 -13.85 -23.17
CA ASN A 338 4.74 -14.27 -22.97
C ASN A 338 5.76 -13.11 -23.04
N GLN A 339 5.45 -11.94 -22.48
CA GLN A 339 6.32 -10.75 -22.57
C GLN A 339 7.73 -10.97 -21.98
N ASP A 340 7.82 -11.72 -20.88
CA ASP A 340 9.10 -11.94 -20.21
C ASP A 340 9.85 -13.14 -20.81
N ARG A 341 10.70 -12.87 -21.80
CA ARG A 341 11.55 -13.89 -22.45
C ARG A 341 12.49 -14.60 -21.48
N VAL A 342 12.82 -14.00 -20.33
CA VAL A 342 13.69 -14.60 -19.31
C VAL A 342 12.93 -15.67 -18.52
N VAL A 343 11.66 -15.39 -18.20
CA VAL A 343 10.76 -16.31 -17.49
C VAL A 343 10.22 -17.41 -18.42
N TYR A 344 9.98 -17.09 -19.69
CA TYR A 344 9.34 -17.97 -20.67
C TYR A 344 10.32 -18.47 -21.74
N ARG A 345 11.39 -19.19 -21.34
CA ARG A 345 12.38 -19.73 -22.30
C ARG A 345 11.70 -20.49 -23.45
N GLY A 346 11.95 -20.03 -24.67
CA GLY A 346 11.44 -20.66 -25.90
C GLY A 346 9.99 -20.31 -26.26
N ALA A 347 9.33 -19.40 -25.53
CA ALA A 347 8.05 -18.86 -25.92
C ALA A 347 8.22 -17.70 -26.93
N VAL A 348 7.31 -17.64 -27.90
CA VAL A 348 7.18 -16.48 -28.78
C VAL A 348 6.32 -15.44 -28.06
N ALA A 349 6.84 -14.22 -27.94
CA ALA A 349 6.10 -13.08 -27.43
C ALA A 349 5.13 -12.57 -28.51
N TYR A 350 3.88 -12.34 -28.12
CA TYR A 350 2.86 -11.76 -28.99
C TYR A 350 2.34 -10.47 -28.37
N SER A 351 2.10 -9.47 -29.21
CA SER A 351 1.55 -8.18 -28.82
C SER A 351 0.61 -7.70 -29.91
N LEU A 352 -0.62 -7.37 -29.53
CA LEU A 352 -1.69 -6.91 -30.41
C LEU A 352 -2.35 -5.69 -29.78
N GLN A 353 -2.90 -4.80 -30.60
CA GLN A 353 -3.77 -3.72 -30.14
C GLN A 353 -5.19 -3.98 -30.63
N LYS A 354 -6.14 -4.08 -29.71
CA LYS A 354 -7.55 -4.37 -30.02
C LYS A 354 -8.49 -3.58 -29.14
N SER A 355 -9.64 -3.20 -29.69
CA SER A 355 -10.71 -2.57 -28.91
C SER A 355 -11.45 -3.62 -28.09
N LEU A 356 -11.22 -3.63 -26.78
CA LEU A 356 -11.92 -4.55 -25.86
C LEU A 356 -13.43 -4.36 -25.94
N TRP A 357 -13.90 -3.12 -26.07
CA TRP A 357 -15.33 -2.82 -26.14
C TRP A 357 -15.99 -3.51 -27.35
N LYS A 358 -15.38 -3.38 -28.55
CA LYS A 358 -15.90 -4.02 -29.77
C LYS A 358 -15.84 -5.54 -29.69
N GLU A 359 -14.73 -6.09 -29.21
CA GLU A 359 -14.54 -7.54 -29.06
C GLU A 359 -15.55 -8.14 -28.07
N LEU A 360 -15.82 -7.43 -26.98
CA LEU A 360 -16.86 -7.81 -26.03
C LEU A 360 -18.27 -7.60 -26.60
N GLU A 361 -18.50 -6.72 -27.57
CA GLU A 361 -19.83 -6.58 -28.20
C GLU A 361 -20.11 -7.71 -29.19
N ILE A 362 -19.11 -8.06 -30.01
CA ILE A 362 -19.22 -9.07 -31.08
C ILE A 362 -19.33 -10.49 -30.51
N HIS A 363 -18.52 -10.83 -29.50
CA HIS A 363 -18.39 -12.21 -29.03
C HIS A 363 -19.22 -12.49 -27.79
N ASN A 364 -20.06 -13.54 -27.85
CA ASN A 364 -20.92 -13.96 -26.73
C ASN A 364 -20.43 -15.22 -26.00
N THR A 365 -19.49 -15.95 -26.58
CA THR A 365 -18.89 -17.13 -25.95
C THR A 365 -17.46 -16.83 -25.49
N THR A 366 -17.03 -17.53 -24.44
CA THR A 366 -15.66 -17.43 -23.94
C THR A 366 -14.64 -17.81 -25.00
N ILE A 367 -14.90 -18.86 -25.78
CA ILE A 367 -13.94 -19.39 -26.75
C ILE A 367 -13.75 -18.40 -27.90
N ASP A 368 -14.85 -17.90 -28.48
CA ASP A 368 -14.78 -16.98 -29.62
C ASP A 368 -14.09 -15.67 -29.22
N PHE A 369 -14.38 -15.16 -28.01
CA PHE A 369 -13.74 -13.96 -27.49
C PHE A 369 -12.22 -14.14 -27.35
N TRP A 370 -11.76 -15.19 -26.67
CA TRP A 370 -10.31 -15.40 -26.48
C TRP A 370 -9.60 -15.73 -27.79
N HIS A 371 -10.27 -16.46 -28.69
CA HIS A 371 -9.75 -16.73 -30.03
C HIS A 371 -9.61 -15.43 -30.83
N SER A 372 -10.62 -14.57 -30.83
CA SER A 372 -10.55 -13.29 -31.53
C SER A 372 -9.51 -12.36 -30.91
N ILE A 373 -9.60 -12.06 -29.60
CA ILE A 373 -8.74 -11.05 -28.97
C ILE A 373 -7.24 -11.38 -29.05
N THR A 374 -6.88 -12.66 -29.25
CA THR A 374 -5.48 -13.11 -29.37
C THR A 374 -5.10 -13.62 -30.77
N ASP A 375 -5.96 -13.51 -31.79
CA ASP A 375 -5.78 -14.15 -33.11
C ASP A 375 -5.45 -15.65 -33.01
N GLY A 376 -6.15 -16.34 -32.12
CA GLY A 376 -6.00 -17.76 -31.83
C GLY A 376 -4.76 -18.14 -31.01
N LYS A 377 -3.88 -17.18 -30.68
CA LYS A 377 -2.60 -17.46 -30.02
C LYS A 377 -2.74 -17.97 -28.59
N TRP A 378 -3.85 -17.73 -27.91
CA TRP A 378 -4.08 -18.23 -26.56
C TRP A 378 -4.07 -19.77 -26.42
N VAL A 379 -4.28 -20.53 -27.51
CA VAL A 379 -4.18 -22.00 -27.55
C VAL A 379 -3.07 -22.51 -28.47
N ASP A 380 -2.28 -21.60 -29.04
CA ASP A 380 -1.23 -21.94 -29.99
C ASP A 380 -0.12 -22.77 -29.32
N ARG A 381 0.43 -23.74 -30.08
CA ARG A 381 1.44 -24.65 -29.57
C ARG A 381 2.71 -23.93 -29.14
N GLU A 382 3.16 -22.93 -29.88
CA GLU A 382 4.37 -22.16 -29.56
C GLU A 382 4.11 -21.18 -28.41
N ALA A 383 2.90 -20.62 -28.32
CA ALA A 383 2.50 -19.77 -27.20
C ALA A 383 2.43 -20.55 -25.87
N THR A 384 1.97 -21.80 -25.89
CA THR A 384 1.81 -22.69 -24.71
C THR A 384 3.04 -23.56 -24.40
N LYS A 385 4.07 -23.49 -25.25
CA LYS A 385 5.24 -24.38 -25.20
C LYS A 385 5.99 -24.31 -23.88
N TRP A 386 6.16 -23.10 -23.35
CA TRP A 386 6.86 -22.87 -22.08
C TRP A 386 6.14 -23.54 -20.91
N LYS A 387 4.80 -23.57 -20.88
CA LYS A 387 4.02 -24.25 -19.84
C LYS A 387 4.25 -25.75 -19.88
N LYS A 388 4.24 -26.33 -21.08
CA LYS A 388 4.52 -27.76 -21.30
C LYS A 388 5.93 -28.12 -20.84
N PHE A 389 6.92 -27.29 -21.17
CA PHE A 389 8.29 -27.47 -20.70
C PHE A 389 8.42 -27.31 -19.19
N SER A 390 7.86 -26.25 -18.60
CA SER A 390 7.90 -26.01 -17.14
C SER A 390 7.25 -27.16 -16.37
N TRP A 391 6.12 -27.68 -16.87
CA TRP A 391 5.45 -28.84 -16.29
C TRP A 391 6.26 -30.13 -16.42
N ALA A 392 6.78 -30.43 -17.62
CA ALA A 392 7.54 -31.66 -17.88
C ALA A 392 8.91 -31.70 -17.18
N SER A 393 9.56 -30.55 -17.01
CA SER A 393 10.88 -30.45 -16.38
C SER A 393 10.84 -30.41 -14.84
N GLY A 394 9.65 -30.42 -14.24
CA GLY A 394 9.47 -30.17 -12.80
C GLY A 394 9.97 -28.78 -12.37
N PHE A 395 10.32 -27.92 -13.33
CA PHE A 395 10.89 -26.61 -13.11
C PHE A 395 9.76 -25.68 -12.69
N ARG A 396 9.49 -25.66 -11.38
CA ARG A 396 8.76 -24.55 -10.76
C ARG A 396 9.66 -23.34 -10.94
N VAL A 397 9.27 -22.42 -11.83
CA VAL A 397 9.93 -21.11 -11.91
C VAL A 397 9.95 -20.55 -10.49
N ARG A 398 11.14 -20.55 -9.87
CA ARG A 398 11.36 -19.87 -8.61
C ARG A 398 11.24 -18.40 -8.93
N ARG A 399 10.03 -17.84 -8.75
CA ARG A 399 9.88 -16.38 -8.66
C ARG A 399 10.91 -15.93 -7.64
N ASN A 400 11.79 -15.02 -8.04
CA ASN A 400 12.43 -14.17 -7.06
C ASN A 400 11.32 -13.24 -6.58
N GLN A 401 10.50 -13.73 -5.64
CA GLN A 401 9.23 -13.11 -5.25
C GLN A 401 9.47 -11.64 -4.89
N ASN A 402 10.66 -11.29 -4.41
CA ASN A 402 11.05 -9.93 -4.04
C ASN A 402 11.24 -8.94 -5.21
N CYS A 403 11.39 -9.38 -6.47
CA CYS A 403 11.73 -8.48 -7.60
C CYS A 403 10.52 -7.87 -8.33
N GLU A 404 9.36 -8.53 -8.36
CA GLU A 404 8.17 -7.99 -9.06
C GLU A 404 7.38 -6.98 -8.21
N TRP A 405 7.38 -7.14 -6.88
CA TRP A 405 6.76 -6.16 -5.96
C TRP A 405 7.46 -4.80 -5.96
N GLY A 406 8.76 -4.79 -6.30
CA GLY A 406 9.52 -3.59 -6.65
C GLY A 406 8.86 -2.80 -7.78
N ARG A 407 8.53 -3.48 -8.87
CA ARG A 407 7.89 -2.84 -10.03
C ARG A 407 6.43 -2.43 -9.76
N LEU A 408 5.68 -3.18 -8.97
CA LEU A 408 4.22 -3.06 -8.89
C LEU A 408 3.70 -1.96 -7.95
N PHE A 409 4.43 -1.62 -6.88
CA PHE A 409 4.06 -0.56 -5.93
C PHE A 409 4.81 0.76 -6.17
N ASN A 410 5.22 1.03 -7.42
CA ASN A 410 6.07 2.18 -7.79
C ASN A 410 7.34 2.26 -6.92
N ILE A 411 7.97 1.12 -6.64
CA ILE A 411 9.33 1.15 -6.11
C ILE A 411 10.23 1.41 -7.32
N HIS A 412 11.00 2.50 -7.27
CA HIS A 412 12.25 2.59 -8.00
C HIS A 412 13.21 1.48 -7.51
N ALA A 413 12.87 0.20 -7.56
CA ALA A 413 13.81 -0.89 -7.38
C ALA A 413 14.55 -1.07 -8.71
N VAL A 414 15.36 -0.07 -9.07
CA VAL A 414 16.34 -0.25 -10.12
C VAL A 414 17.45 -1.11 -9.54
N TYR A 415 17.58 -2.33 -10.06
CA TYR A 415 18.87 -3.03 -10.06
C TYR A 415 19.83 -2.17 -10.89
N TYR A 416 20.47 -1.18 -10.28
CA TYR A 416 21.66 -0.56 -10.86
C TYR A 416 22.90 -1.29 -10.32
N PRO A 417 23.88 -1.63 -11.17
CA PRO A 417 25.25 -1.92 -10.77
C PRO A 417 26.02 -0.69 -10.26
N TRP A 418 25.34 0.45 -10.08
CA TRP A 418 25.90 1.74 -9.67
C TRP A 418 24.96 2.38 -8.65
N THR A 419 25.54 3.06 -7.66
CA THR A 419 24.88 3.71 -6.52
C THR A 419 23.56 4.39 -6.89
N ASP A 420 22.47 3.85 -6.35
CA ASP A 420 21.11 4.40 -6.41
C ASP A 420 21.10 5.83 -5.81
N PRO A 421 20.42 6.83 -6.43
CA PRO A 421 20.31 8.18 -5.89
C PRO A 421 19.61 8.26 -4.52
N ARG A 422 19.00 7.18 -4.02
CA ARG A 422 18.53 7.07 -2.61
C ARG A 422 19.68 6.85 -1.61
N TRP A 423 20.89 6.63 -2.12
CA TRP A 423 22.17 6.75 -1.42
C TRP A 423 22.87 8.08 -1.73
N LEU A 424 22.10 9.10 -2.09
CA LEU A 424 22.49 10.47 -1.75
C LEU A 424 22.85 10.47 -0.25
N ARG A 425 23.96 11.13 0.05
CA ARG A 425 24.59 11.04 1.36
C ARG A 425 23.56 11.48 2.43
N PRO A 426 23.65 11.07 3.71
CA PRO A 426 22.63 11.34 4.73
C PRO A 426 22.16 12.81 4.86
N HIS A 427 22.93 13.76 4.35
CA HIS A 427 22.60 15.18 4.23
C HIS A 427 21.50 15.52 3.19
N GLU A 428 21.17 14.62 2.29
CA GLU A 428 20.29 14.86 1.13
C GLU A 428 18.94 14.13 1.24
N GLN A 429 18.69 13.37 2.32
CA GLN A 429 17.38 12.82 2.63
C GLN A 429 16.58 13.80 3.49
N THR A 430 15.52 14.38 2.93
CA THR A 430 14.60 15.35 3.55
C THR A 430 13.63 14.73 4.57
N ARG A 431 14.09 13.79 5.41
CA ARG A 431 13.21 13.00 6.27
C ARG A 431 13.81 12.88 7.67
N ILE A 432 13.03 13.23 8.69
CA ILE A 432 13.50 13.13 10.07
C ILE A 432 13.46 11.68 10.49
N ASN A 433 14.66 11.11 10.63
CA ASN A 433 14.84 9.90 11.40
C ASN A 433 14.80 10.28 12.88
N ILE A 434 14.05 9.54 13.69
CA ILE A 434 13.98 9.85 15.11
C ILE A 434 15.33 9.73 15.83
N ASP A 435 16.22 8.88 15.30
CA ASP A 435 17.60 8.75 15.79
C ASP A 435 18.41 10.06 15.66
N THR A 436 17.96 10.99 14.82
CA THR A 436 18.58 12.30 14.58
C THR A 436 17.59 13.44 14.78
N ALA A 437 16.44 13.17 15.41
CA ALA A 437 15.39 14.17 15.58
C ALA A 437 15.90 15.32 16.43
N ASP A 438 16.52 15.05 17.57
CA ASP A 438 16.98 16.07 18.52
C ASP A 438 17.89 17.10 17.84
N ASP A 439 18.89 16.64 17.06
CA ASP A 439 19.77 17.51 16.25
C ASP A 439 19.00 18.37 15.23
N GLU A 440 17.95 17.83 14.61
CA GLU A 440 17.18 18.54 13.58
C GLU A 440 16.16 19.51 14.19
N PHE A 441 15.62 19.19 15.36
CA PHE A 441 14.77 20.08 16.15
C PHE A 441 15.58 21.26 16.74
N GLU A 442 16.79 21.00 17.24
CA GLU A 442 17.72 22.04 17.69
C GLU A 442 18.14 22.97 16.54
N LYS A 443 18.53 22.42 15.38
CA LYS A 443 18.80 23.21 14.16
C LYS A 443 17.58 24.00 13.68
N SER A 444 16.38 23.52 13.99
CA SER A 444 15.12 24.20 13.67
C SER A 444 14.80 25.37 14.60
N GLY A 445 15.62 25.62 15.63
CA GLY A 445 15.40 26.66 16.63
C GLY A 445 14.35 26.29 17.67
N ILE A 446 14.05 25.00 17.81
CA ILE A 446 13.15 24.48 18.84
C ILE A 446 14.02 24.04 20.01
N VAL A 447 14.02 24.84 21.08
CA VAL A 447 14.67 24.49 22.33
C VAL A 447 13.76 23.49 23.05
N LEU A 448 14.26 22.28 23.26
CA LEU A 448 13.60 21.28 24.11
C LEU A 448 13.52 21.87 25.52
N GLY A 449 12.32 21.90 26.11
CA GLY A 449 12.12 22.45 27.45
C GLY A 449 13.03 21.74 28.45
N GLU A 450 13.69 22.53 29.30
CA GLU A 450 14.63 22.07 30.32
C GLU A 450 14.04 20.90 31.11
N GLU A 451 14.88 19.89 31.36
CA GLU A 451 14.59 18.82 32.31
C GLU A 451 14.12 19.48 33.60
N VAL A 452 12.94 19.07 34.10
CA VAL A 452 12.51 19.48 35.42
C VAL A 452 13.49 18.82 36.39
N ASP A 453 14.42 19.64 36.86
CA ASP A 453 15.38 19.35 37.92
C ASP A 453 14.64 18.62 39.04
N SER A 454 14.85 17.30 39.13
CA SER A 454 14.39 16.52 40.26
C SER A 454 15.27 16.93 41.42
N GLY A 455 14.85 17.98 42.14
CA GLY A 455 15.55 18.48 43.31
C GLY A 455 15.92 17.32 44.23
N ASP A 456 17.23 17.16 44.41
CA ASP A 456 17.83 16.37 45.46
C ASP A 456 17.29 16.88 46.80
N GLU A 457 16.48 16.07 47.48
CA GLU A 457 16.33 16.21 48.93
C GLU A 457 17.54 15.53 49.55
N GLU A 458 18.47 16.38 49.99
CA GLU A 458 19.62 16.03 50.82
C GLU A 458 19.17 15.31 52.10
N GLU A 459 20.07 14.43 52.51
CA GLU A 459 20.12 13.65 53.73
C GLU A 459 19.91 14.51 54.99
N ASP A 460 19.16 13.98 55.96
CA ASP A 460 19.43 14.25 57.38
C ASP A 460 19.55 12.88 58.08
N GLU A 461 20.79 12.60 58.52
CA GLU A 461 21.16 11.54 59.45
C GLU A 461 20.57 11.80 60.85
N ASP A 462 20.20 10.69 61.50
CA ASP A 462 20.26 10.37 62.94
C ASP A 462 20.08 11.47 64.01
N ASP A 463 19.09 11.27 64.89
CA ASP A 463 19.30 11.24 66.35
C ASP A 463 18.06 10.67 67.10
N ASP A 464 18.35 9.70 68.00
CA ASP A 464 17.56 9.04 69.07
C ASP A 464 16.38 8.09 68.78
#